data_AF-A0A2W4R822-F1
#
_entry.id   AF-A0A2W4R822-F1
#
_cell.length_a   1.000
_cell.length_b   1.000
_cell.length_c   1.000
_cell.angle_alpha   90.00
_cell.angle_beta   90.00
_cell.angle_gamma   90.00
#
_symmetry.space_group_name_H-M   'P 1'
#
loop_
_entity.id
_entity.type
_entity.pdbx_description
1 polymer ?
#
loop_
_entity_poly.entity_id
_entity_poly.type
_entity_poly.pdbx_seq_one_letter_code
_entity_poly.pdbx_strand_id
1 'polypeptide(L)'
;MLLSKRGGDIKAHLFARPSFLSGVARLVDVLGTLNEYNSAPNGNLADFYATRADWKAVGDDMWEALRQFNYEAIQKADRATQQCLGLF
;
A
#
# COMPACT_ATOMS: atom_id res chain seq x y z
N MET A 1 14.57 -5.67 12.47
CA MET A 1 13.20 -5.17 12.23
C MET A 1 13.17 -4.54 10.85
N LEU A 2 12.91 -5.36 9.83
CA LEU A 2 13.05 -5.02 8.41
C LEU A 2 11.70 -4.54 7.88
N LEU A 3 11.48 -3.22 7.81
CA LEU A 3 10.33 -2.68 7.09
C LEU A 3 10.61 -2.75 5.59
N SER A 4 9.86 -3.67 4.99
CA SER A 4 9.66 -3.90 3.56
C SER A 4 9.54 -2.60 2.77
N LYS A 5 10.60 -2.24 2.05
CA LYS A 5 10.58 -1.28 0.94
C LYS A 5 9.86 -1.86 -0.28
N ARG A 6 8.58 -2.22 -0.17
CA ARG A 6 7.76 -2.60 -1.33
C ARG A 6 6.35 -2.03 -1.17
N GLY A 7 6.03 -1.01 -1.98
CA GLY A 7 4.66 -0.49 -2.10
C GLY A 7 4.49 1.03 -2.08
N GLY A 8 5.57 1.82 -2.10
CA GLY A 8 5.47 3.27 -2.15
C GLY A 8 4.82 3.78 -3.44
N ASP A 9 3.68 4.43 -3.28
CA ASP A 9 3.18 5.54 -4.10
C ASP A 9 2.41 5.24 -5.39
N ILE A 10 1.40 4.37 -5.32
CA ILE A 10 0.30 4.37 -6.33
C ILE A 10 -1.01 4.91 -5.73
N LYS A 11 -1.22 4.78 -4.41
CA LYS A 11 -2.44 5.26 -3.73
C LYS A 11 -2.58 6.80 -3.71
N ALA A 12 -1.50 7.53 -4.00
CA ALA A 12 -1.40 8.95 -3.69
C ALA A 12 -1.03 9.85 -4.88
N HIS A 13 -1.45 9.49 -6.09
CA HIS A 13 -1.10 10.29 -7.25
C HIS A 13 -1.68 11.72 -7.22
N LEU A 14 -2.63 12.05 -6.31
CA LEU A 14 -3.12 13.43 -6.10
C LEU A 14 -2.74 14.03 -4.73
N PHE A 15 -2.12 13.28 -3.82
CA PHE A 15 -1.76 13.81 -2.51
C PHE A 15 -0.32 14.34 -2.50
N ALA A 16 -0.16 15.53 -1.90
CA ALA A 16 1.15 16.08 -1.60
C ALA A 16 1.94 15.06 -0.76
N ARG A 17 3.20 14.77 -1.13
CA ARG A 17 4.09 13.97 -0.29
C ARG A 17 4.45 14.78 0.95
N PRO A 18 4.01 14.40 2.17
CA PRO A 18 4.27 15.19 3.36
C PRO A 18 5.76 15.13 3.73
N SER A 19 6.31 16.25 4.19
CA SER A 19 7.67 16.33 4.73
C SER A 19 7.68 17.13 6.04
N PHE A 20 8.67 16.87 6.90
CA PHE A 20 8.79 17.55 8.20
C PHE A 20 8.87 19.08 8.02
N LEU A 21 9.68 19.54 7.07
CA LEU A 21 9.84 20.96 6.78
C LEU A 21 8.56 21.60 6.21
N SER A 22 7.85 20.88 5.33
CA SER A 22 6.53 21.30 4.83
C SER A 22 5.49 21.40 5.96
N GLY A 23 5.55 20.49 6.94
CA GLY A 23 4.71 20.54 8.14
C GLY A 23 4.96 21.77 9.02
N VAL A 24 6.23 22.15 9.22
CA VAL A 24 6.60 23.37 9.97
C VAL A 24 6.19 24.64 9.22
N ALA A 25 6.42 24.68 7.90
CA ALA A 25 6.05 25.82 7.07
C ALA A 25 4.53 26.08 7.07
N ARG A 26 3.71 25.04 7.22
CA ARG A 26 2.25 25.15 7.36
C ARG A 26 1.78 25.92 8.59
N LEU A 27 2.57 26.00 9.66
CA LEU A 27 2.17 26.73 10.88
C LEU A 27 2.11 28.25 10.67
N VAL A 28 2.82 28.75 9.66
CA VAL A 28 2.87 30.19 9.32
C VAL A 28 2.19 30.50 7.98
N ASP A 29 1.67 29.47 7.29
CA ASP A 29 0.97 29.58 6.01
C ASP A 29 -0.52 29.89 6.20
N VAL A 30 -0.83 31.08 6.71
CA VAL A 30 -2.21 31.51 6.98
C VAL A 30 -3.05 31.64 5.70
N LEU A 31 -2.39 31.84 4.56
CA LEU A 31 -3.03 32.01 3.25
C LEU A 31 -3.11 30.72 2.41
N GLY A 32 -2.60 29.59 2.91
CA GLY A 32 -2.70 28.28 2.23
C GLY A 32 -1.87 28.17 0.94
N THR A 33 -0.82 28.96 0.81
CA THR A 33 0.04 29.05 -0.38
C THR A 33 0.95 27.83 -0.59
N LEU A 34 1.12 26.98 0.42
CA LEU A 34 1.96 25.78 0.37
C LEU A 34 1.17 24.50 -0.01
N ASN A 35 -0.08 24.63 -0.44
CA ASN A 35 -0.88 23.48 -0.89
C ASN A 35 -0.55 23.11 -2.35
N GLU A 36 0.55 22.39 -2.54
CA GLU A 36 0.87 21.75 -3.83
C GLU A 36 0.31 20.32 -3.87
N TYR A 37 -0.76 20.12 -4.63
CA TYR A 37 -1.27 18.79 -4.96
C TYR A 37 -0.59 18.29 -6.23
N ASN A 38 -0.43 16.96 -6.35
CA ASN A 38 -0.03 16.39 -7.62
C ASN A 38 -1.11 16.69 -8.67
N SER A 39 -0.71 17.27 -9.80
CA SER A 39 -1.63 17.72 -10.84
C SER A 39 -1.83 16.63 -11.90
N ALA A 40 -3.08 16.27 -12.18
CA ALA A 40 -3.43 15.59 -13.43
C ALA A 40 -3.74 16.63 -14.51
N PRO A 41 -3.34 16.41 -15.78
CA PRO A 41 -3.64 17.31 -16.90
C PRO A 41 -5.13 17.68 -17.07
N ASN A 42 -6.05 16.81 -16.63
CA ASN A 42 -7.48 17.05 -16.58
C ASN A 42 -8.15 16.12 -15.55
N GLY A 43 -9.39 16.46 -15.14
CA GLY A 43 -10.17 15.70 -14.16
C GLY A 43 -10.41 14.24 -14.58
N ASN A 44 -10.72 14.00 -15.86
CA ASN A 44 -10.95 12.65 -16.37
C ASN A 44 -9.73 11.73 -16.16
N LEU A 45 -8.52 12.28 -16.32
CA LEU A 45 -7.29 11.54 -16.12
C LEU A 45 -6.99 11.31 -14.62
N ALA A 46 -7.36 12.27 -13.75
CA ALA A 46 -7.31 12.08 -12.30
C ALA A 46 -8.22 10.93 -11.86
N ASP A 47 -9.47 10.91 -12.33
CA ASP A 47 -10.46 9.87 -12.01
C ASP A 47 -10.01 8.49 -12.52
N PHE A 48 -9.44 8.45 -13.73
CA PHE A 48 -8.86 7.23 -14.27
C PHE A 48 -7.72 6.70 -13.40
N TYR A 49 -6.79 7.55 -12.99
CA TYR A 49 -5.67 7.13 -12.12
C TYR A 49 -6.15 6.69 -10.74
N ALA A 50 -7.12 7.39 -10.14
CA ALA A 50 -7.71 7.02 -8.87
C ALA A 50 -8.38 5.64 -8.95
N THR A 51 -9.26 5.45 -9.93
CA THR A 51 -9.97 4.18 -10.14
C THR A 51 -9.00 3.03 -10.41
N ARG A 52 -7.98 3.26 -11.23
CA ARG A 52 -6.94 2.26 -11.51
C ARG A 52 -6.14 1.90 -10.25
N ALA A 53 -5.79 2.89 -9.42
CA ALA A 53 -5.08 2.67 -8.17
C ALA A 53 -5.89 1.81 -7.19
N ASP A 54 -7.20 2.08 -7.08
CA ASP A 54 -8.09 1.31 -6.21
C ASP A 54 -8.22 -0.15 -6.67
N TRP A 55 -8.42 -0.38 -7.98
CA TRP A 55 -8.45 -1.74 -8.52
C TRP A 55 -7.13 -2.49 -8.35
N LYS A 56 -6.00 -1.79 -8.51
CA LYS A 56 -4.69 -2.40 -8.24
C LYS A 56 -4.57 -2.83 -6.77
N ALA A 57 -4.99 -1.98 -5.84
CA ALA A 57 -4.96 -2.30 -4.42
C ALA A 57 -5.81 -3.53 -4.09
N VAL A 58 -7.03 -3.62 -4.63
CA VAL A 58 -7.88 -4.81 -4.48
C VAL A 58 -7.19 -6.06 -5.01
N GLY A 59 -6.56 -5.99 -6.18
CA GLY A 59 -5.82 -7.13 -6.75
C GLY A 59 -4.62 -7.55 -5.91
N ASP A 60 -3.85 -6.59 -5.40
CA ASP A 60 -2.71 -6.85 -4.51
C ASP A 60 -3.19 -7.55 -3.21
N ASP A 61 -4.27 -7.07 -2.61
CA ASP A 61 -4.84 -7.62 -1.38
C ASP A 61 -5.39 -9.04 -1.59
N MET A 62 -6.08 -9.29 -2.71
CA MET A 62 -6.54 -10.63 -3.09
C MET A 62 -5.37 -11.61 -3.29
N TRP A 63 -4.31 -11.16 -3.97
CA TRP A 63 -3.13 -11.98 -4.21
C TRP A 63 -2.42 -12.34 -2.90
N GLU A 64 -2.30 -11.38 -1.99
CA GLU A 64 -1.71 -11.60 -0.67
C GLU A 64 -2.54 -12.59 0.15
N ALA A 65 -3.87 -12.48 0.14
CA ALA A 65 -4.77 -13.41 0.83
C ALA A 65 -4.64 -14.85 0.29
N LEU A 66 -4.61 -15.03 -1.04
CA LEU A 66 -4.39 -16.33 -1.66
C LEU A 66 -3.03 -16.93 -1.30
N ARG A 67 -1.98 -16.10 -1.33
CA ARG A 67 -0.63 -16.49 -0.96
C ARG A 67 -0.58 -16.96 0.50
N GLN A 68 -1.20 -16.21 1.41
CA GLN A 68 -1.26 -16.58 2.82
C GLN A 68 -2.02 -17.91 3.03
N PHE A 69 -3.17 -18.07 2.37
CA PHE A 69 -3.94 -19.32 2.44
C PHE A 69 -3.12 -20.54 2.00
N ASN A 70 -2.38 -20.41 0.88
CA ASN A 70 -1.53 -21.49 0.38
C ASN A 70 -0.41 -21.84 1.38
N TYR A 71 0.24 -20.84 1.98
CA TYR A 71 1.26 -21.10 3.01
C TYR A 71 0.69 -21.80 4.23
N GLU A 72 -0.49 -21.40 4.70
CA GLU A 72 -1.16 -22.04 5.82
C GLU A 72 -1.55 -23.49 5.51
N ALA A 73 -2.02 -23.76 4.29
CA ALA A 73 -2.33 -25.12 3.85
C ALA A 73 -1.09 -26.01 3.84
N ILE A 74 0.03 -25.53 3.29
CA ILE A 74 1.30 -26.26 3.27
C ILE A 74 1.82 -26.51 4.69
N GLN A 75 1.77 -25.52 5.58
CA GLN A 75 2.20 -25.70 6.97
C GLN A 75 1.33 -26.66 7.76
N LYS A 76 0.02 -26.73 7.46
CA LYS A 76 -0.88 -27.70 8.08
C LYS A 76 -0.55 -29.13 7.62
N ALA A 77 -0.27 -29.31 6.33
CA ALA A 77 0.14 -30.59 5.79
C ALA A 77 1.49 -31.06 6.39
N ASP A 78 2.49 -30.18 6.44
CA ASP A 78 3.81 -30.49 7.01
C ASP A 78 3.72 -30.85 8.50
N ARG A 79 2.95 -30.08 9.29
CA ARG A 79 2.70 -30.41 10.71
C ARG A 79 2.01 -31.76 10.89
N ALA A 80 1.03 -32.10 10.03
CA ALA A 80 0.38 -33.40 10.08
C ALA A 80 1.37 -34.53 9.76
N THR A 81 2.28 -34.33 8.79
CA THR A 81 3.35 -35.29 8.48
C THR A 81 4.32 -35.46 9.64
N GLN A 82 4.77 -34.37 10.27
CA GLN A 82 5.66 -34.41 11.44
C GLN A 82 5.02 -35.17 12.62
N GLN A 83 3.73 -34.91 12.90
CA GLN A 83 2.97 -35.64 13.92
C GLN A 83 2.87 -37.14 13.61
N CYS A 84 2.61 -37.53 12.36
CA CYS A 84 2.55 -38.94 11.97
C CYS A 84 3.91 -39.65 12.06
N LEU A 85 5.01 -38.95 11.78
CA LEU A 85 6.37 -39.49 11.83
C LEU A 85 6.99 -39.46 13.24
N GLY A 86 6.31 -38.87 14.23
CA GLY A 86 6.82 -38.71 15.59
C GLY A 86 8.04 -37.78 15.67
N LEU A 87 8.23 -36.92 14.67
CA LEU A 87 9.25 -35.88 14.64
C LEU A 87 8.59 -34.62 15.23
N PHE A 88 8.99 -34.24 16.44
CA PHE A 88 8.50 -33.04 17.13
C PHE A 88 9.33 -31.80 16.78
#